data_AF-A0AAV5CX18-F1
#
_entry.id   AF-A0AAV5CX18-F1
#
_cell.length_a   1.000
_cell.length_b   1.000
_cell.length_c   1.000
_cell.angle_alpha   90.00
_cell.angle_beta   90.00
_cell.angle_gamma   90.00
#
_symmetry.space_group_name_H-M   'P 1'
#
loop_
_entity.id
_entity.type
_entity.pdbx_description
1 polymer ?
#
loop_
_entity_poly.entity_id
_entity_poly.type
_entity_poly.pdbx_seq_one_letter_code
_entity_poly.pdbx_strand_id
1 'polypeptide(L)'
;MFWKDRWVHGCLVQNLAPSVFTAMPTRIRNNRTVAEALEDDQWILDTQGGLSWIGIRELLRLGDCLENFVLTDEEDRHVWNLDASSHYSSRSAYKAYFNDSISFEPWKRLWKTWAPAKCKLFLWLAIRNKCWTANRLAKRGLDHPEKCPLCDQEEEMIQHLLTTCVVAREVWYKLLQPLSLASSAPRRRELSFADWWHKTMKKVKKEDRKGVNFLIILGDWIIWKHRNACVFDGAAPSVHTILSEVKDE
;
A
#
# COMPACT_ATOMS: atom_id res chain seq x y z
N MET A 1 6.44 29.77 -15.39
CA MET A 1 7.84 30.13 -15.11
C MET A 1 8.79 29.45 -16.08
N PHE A 2 9.62 30.22 -16.79
CA PHE A 2 10.48 29.74 -17.87
C PHE A 2 11.36 28.55 -17.44
N TRP A 3 12.03 28.63 -16.30
CA TRP A 3 12.99 27.60 -15.90
C TRP A 3 12.38 26.38 -15.17
N LYS A 4 11.26 26.58 -14.47
CA LYS A 4 10.72 25.64 -13.48
C LYS A 4 9.41 24.98 -13.89
N ASP A 5 8.80 25.41 -14.98
CA ASP A 5 7.57 24.81 -15.47
C ASP A 5 7.86 23.87 -16.65
N ARG A 6 6.92 22.96 -16.89
CA ARG A 6 6.99 21.96 -17.96
C ARG A 6 6.29 22.47 -19.21
N TRP A 7 6.93 23.37 -19.93
CA TRP A 7 6.33 23.99 -21.12
C TRP A 7 7.10 23.71 -22.42
N VAL A 8 8.37 23.27 -22.34
CA VAL A 8 9.14 22.81 -23.50
C VAL A 8 9.04 21.28 -23.61
N HIS A 9 8.25 20.78 -24.56
CA HIS A 9 8.03 19.35 -24.80
C HIS A 9 7.63 18.54 -23.53
N GLY A 10 6.96 19.16 -22.55
CA GLY A 10 6.60 18.53 -21.28
C GLY A 10 7.77 18.33 -20.29
N CYS A 11 8.96 18.84 -20.64
CA CYS A 11 10.16 18.82 -19.82
C CYS A 11 10.34 20.15 -19.06
N LEU A 12 11.02 20.06 -17.92
CA LEU A 12 11.52 21.23 -17.22
C LEU A 12 12.73 21.77 -17.97
N VAL A 13 12.80 23.08 -18.23
CA VAL A 13 13.94 23.70 -18.91
C VAL A 13 15.24 23.49 -18.12
N GLN A 14 15.19 23.49 -16.79
CA GLN A 14 16.34 23.13 -15.93
C GLN A 14 16.88 21.70 -16.17
N ASN A 15 16.06 20.78 -16.69
CA ASN A 15 16.51 19.42 -17.02
C ASN A 15 17.12 19.36 -18.42
N LEU A 16 16.71 20.24 -19.33
CA LEU A 16 17.25 20.35 -20.69
C LEU A 16 18.59 21.09 -20.71
N ALA A 17 18.72 22.13 -19.87
CA ALA A 17 19.89 22.99 -19.77
C ALA A 17 20.32 23.23 -18.30
N PRO A 18 20.77 22.19 -17.57
CA PRO A 18 21.11 22.29 -16.15
C PRO A 18 22.31 23.21 -15.87
N SER A 19 23.29 23.25 -16.77
CA SER A 19 24.47 24.10 -16.64
C SER A 19 24.10 25.56 -16.84
N VAL A 20 23.25 25.86 -17.84
CA VAL A 20 22.71 27.21 -18.07
C VAL A 20 21.84 27.65 -16.90
N PHE A 21 20.94 26.78 -16.42
CA PHE A 21 20.13 27.06 -15.23
C PHE A 21 21.00 27.40 -14.01
N THR A 22 22.13 26.72 -13.84
CA THR A 22 23.07 26.97 -12.73
C THR A 22 23.84 28.29 -12.88
N ALA A 23 23.98 28.83 -14.08
CA ALA A 23 24.59 30.14 -14.33
C ALA A 23 23.60 31.31 -14.13
N MET A 24 22.31 31.05 -14.00
CA MET A 24 21.29 32.09 -13.82
C MET A 24 21.24 32.61 -12.37
N PRO A 25 20.95 33.90 -12.12
CA PRO A 25 20.64 34.39 -10.79
C PRO A 25 19.41 33.71 -10.19
N THR A 26 19.38 33.47 -8.88
CA THR A 26 18.25 32.82 -8.20
C THR A 26 16.92 33.57 -8.42
N ARG A 27 16.97 34.90 -8.50
CA ARG A 27 15.80 35.73 -8.82
C ARG A 27 15.21 35.39 -10.19
N ILE A 28 16.06 35.27 -11.21
CA ILE A 28 15.65 34.93 -12.58
C ILE A 28 15.10 33.51 -12.63
N ARG A 29 15.78 32.53 -12.01
CA ARG A 29 15.31 31.13 -11.96
C ARG A 29 13.90 30.99 -11.39
N ASN A 30 13.54 31.84 -10.44
CA ASN A 30 12.28 31.75 -9.72
C ASN A 30 11.18 32.60 -10.33
N ASN A 31 11.51 33.76 -10.93
CA ASN A 31 10.52 34.79 -11.26
C ASN A 31 10.38 35.06 -12.76
N ARG A 32 11.30 34.58 -13.62
CA ARG A 32 11.20 34.82 -15.07
C ARG A 32 10.03 34.04 -15.67
N THR A 33 9.07 34.76 -16.24
CA THR A 33 7.95 34.16 -17.00
C THR A 33 8.41 33.73 -18.40
N VAL A 34 7.59 32.96 -19.11
CA VAL A 34 7.93 32.54 -20.49
C VAL A 34 7.87 33.74 -21.44
N ALA A 35 6.87 34.60 -21.29
CA ALA A 35 6.72 35.81 -22.10
C ALA A 35 7.92 36.76 -21.96
N GLU A 36 8.29 37.13 -20.74
CA GLU A 36 9.46 37.99 -20.46
C GLU A 36 10.80 37.36 -20.85
N ALA A 37 10.85 36.04 -21.01
CA ALA A 37 12.06 35.33 -21.41
C ALA A 37 12.24 35.37 -22.92
N LEU A 38 11.17 35.14 -23.68
CA LEU A 38 11.20 35.08 -25.14
C LEU A 38 11.18 36.47 -25.80
N GLU A 39 10.67 37.49 -25.10
CA GLU A 39 10.80 38.88 -25.54
C GLU A 39 12.30 39.23 -25.70
N ASP A 40 12.69 39.64 -26.91
CA ASP A 40 14.07 39.99 -27.29
C ASP A 40 15.16 39.00 -26.83
N ASP A 41 14.84 37.71 -26.77
CA ASP A 41 15.74 36.64 -26.30
C ASP A 41 16.39 36.92 -24.92
N GLN A 42 15.66 37.60 -24.02
CA GLN A 42 16.15 37.98 -22.69
C GLN A 42 16.65 36.79 -21.86
N TRP A 43 16.13 35.60 -22.10
CA TRP A 43 16.59 34.36 -21.44
C TRP A 43 18.07 34.03 -21.69
N ILE A 44 18.65 34.48 -22.81
CA ILE A 44 20.08 34.34 -23.13
C ILE A 44 20.88 35.40 -22.35
N LEU A 45 20.39 36.64 -22.35
CA LEU A 45 21.04 37.80 -21.73
C LEU A 45 21.06 37.73 -20.20
N ASP A 46 20.12 36.97 -19.61
CA ASP A 46 20.05 36.71 -18.18
C ASP A 46 21.21 35.86 -17.63
N THR A 47 22.00 35.22 -18.52
CA THR A 47 23.17 34.42 -18.12
C THR A 47 24.21 35.30 -17.42
N GLN A 48 24.63 34.91 -16.21
CA GLN A 48 25.72 35.59 -15.50
C GLN A 48 27.02 34.79 -15.58
N GLY A 49 28.10 35.48 -15.94
CA GLY A 49 29.42 34.89 -16.08
C GLY A 49 29.61 34.10 -17.37
N GLY A 50 30.81 33.54 -17.54
CA GLY A 50 31.13 32.71 -18.70
C GLY A 50 30.49 31.33 -18.59
N LEU A 51 29.76 30.91 -19.62
CA LEU A 51 29.31 29.53 -19.75
C LEU A 51 30.48 28.62 -20.12
N SER A 52 30.51 27.41 -19.56
CA SER A 52 31.39 26.35 -20.05
C SER A 52 30.96 25.91 -21.46
N TRP A 53 31.81 25.16 -22.16
CA TRP A 53 31.44 24.54 -23.44
C TRP A 53 30.14 23.72 -23.35
N ILE A 54 29.91 23.03 -22.23
CA ILE A 54 28.68 22.27 -21.98
C ILE A 54 27.49 23.23 -21.91
N GLY A 55 27.62 24.34 -21.18
CA GLY A 55 26.58 25.37 -21.07
C GLY A 55 26.27 26.03 -22.42
N ILE A 56 27.27 26.31 -23.26
CA ILE A 56 27.06 26.87 -24.61
C ILE A 56 26.27 25.87 -25.47
N ARG A 57 26.63 24.58 -25.43
CA ARG A 57 25.91 23.55 -26.18
C ARG A 57 24.46 23.38 -25.71
N GLU A 58 24.23 23.44 -24.40
CA GLU A 58 22.88 23.42 -23.82
C GLU A 58 22.06 24.64 -24.26
N LEU A 59 22.68 25.83 -24.27
CA LEU A 59 22.04 27.06 -24.69
C LEU A 59 21.61 27.02 -26.16
N LEU A 60 22.50 26.57 -27.06
CA LEU A 60 22.17 26.40 -28.48
C LEU A 60 21.01 25.42 -28.68
N ARG A 61 21.05 24.26 -28.02
CA ARG A 61 19.95 23.28 -28.08
C ARG A 61 18.63 23.82 -27.57
N LEU A 62 18.67 24.60 -26.48
CA LEU A 62 17.48 25.25 -25.97
C LEU A 62 16.96 26.28 -26.97
N GLY A 63 17.84 27.05 -27.61
CA GLY A 63 17.49 27.97 -28.70
C GLY A 63 16.77 27.27 -29.84
N ASP A 64 17.31 26.15 -30.33
CA ASP A 64 16.68 25.36 -31.39
C ASP A 64 15.26 24.86 -30.98
N CYS A 65 15.08 24.49 -29.71
CA CYS A 65 13.77 24.09 -29.19
C CYS A 65 12.77 25.25 -29.09
N LEU A 66 13.26 26.49 -28.96
CA LEU A 66 12.44 27.69 -28.75
C LEU A 66 12.19 28.48 -30.04
N GLU A 67 12.97 28.27 -31.11
CA GLU A 67 12.94 29.02 -32.37
C GLU A 67 11.54 29.15 -32.99
N ASN A 68 10.68 28.13 -32.82
CA ASN A 68 9.33 28.10 -33.40
C ASN A 68 8.22 28.28 -32.34
N PHE A 69 8.55 28.73 -31.14
CA PHE A 69 7.57 28.89 -30.07
C PHE A 69 6.82 30.21 -30.22
N VAL A 70 5.55 30.13 -30.63
CA VAL A 70 4.67 31.29 -30.76
C VAL A 70 3.83 31.42 -29.51
N LEU A 71 3.96 32.55 -28.81
CA LEU A 71 3.10 32.89 -27.68
C LEU A 71 1.71 33.30 -28.19
N THR A 72 0.68 32.87 -27.47
CA THR A 72 -0.70 33.29 -27.70
C THR A 72 -1.16 34.18 -26.56
N ASP A 73 -2.11 35.07 -26.83
CA ASP A 73 -2.75 35.91 -25.82
C ASP A 73 -3.82 35.14 -24.99
N GLU A 74 -3.81 33.81 -25.04
CA GLU A 74 -4.72 33.01 -24.23
C GLU A 74 -4.28 33.03 -22.76
N GLU A 75 -5.25 33.09 -21.84
CA GLU A 75 -4.95 32.97 -20.42
C GLU A 75 -4.34 31.60 -20.07
N ASP A 76 -3.32 31.63 -19.20
CA ASP A 76 -2.67 30.43 -18.68
C ASP A 76 -3.68 29.48 -18.02
N ARG A 77 -3.55 28.17 -18.30
CA ARG A 77 -4.41 27.13 -17.72
C ARG A 77 -3.59 26.12 -16.94
N HIS A 78 -4.09 25.75 -15.76
CA HIS A 78 -3.51 24.66 -14.99
C HIS A 78 -3.86 23.30 -15.62
N VAL A 79 -2.84 22.59 -16.10
CA VAL A 79 -2.99 21.25 -16.67
C VAL A 79 -2.57 20.20 -15.64
N TRP A 80 -3.50 19.28 -15.32
CA TRP A 80 -3.21 18.15 -14.44
C TRP A 80 -2.57 17.00 -15.22
N ASN A 81 -1.26 16.79 -15.04
CA ASN A 81 -0.47 15.84 -15.83
C ASN A 81 -0.39 14.41 -15.25
N LEU A 82 -1.10 14.13 -14.15
CA LEU A 82 -1.10 12.82 -13.50
C LEU A 82 -2.32 11.96 -13.86
N ASP A 83 -3.16 12.43 -14.79
CA ASP A 83 -4.30 11.69 -15.35
C ASP A 83 -4.56 12.14 -16.80
N ALA A 84 -5.08 11.25 -17.64
CA ALA A 84 -5.28 11.52 -19.07
C ALA A 84 -6.36 12.58 -19.35
N SER A 85 -7.15 12.95 -18.34
CA SER A 85 -8.19 13.96 -18.47
C SER A 85 -7.66 15.40 -18.52
N SER A 86 -6.38 15.64 -18.21
CA SER A 86 -5.76 16.97 -18.11
C SER A 86 -6.40 17.91 -17.08
N HIS A 87 -7.42 17.44 -16.35
CA HIS A 87 -8.16 18.19 -15.34
C HIS A 87 -7.89 17.64 -13.94
N TYR A 88 -7.74 18.54 -12.98
CA TYR A 88 -7.59 18.15 -11.59
C TYR A 88 -8.90 17.54 -11.06
N SER A 89 -8.77 16.45 -10.32
CA SER A 89 -9.83 15.97 -9.44
C SER A 89 -9.22 15.36 -8.19
N SER A 90 -9.92 15.42 -7.05
CA SER A 90 -9.47 14.75 -5.83
C SER A 90 -9.25 13.25 -6.05
N ARG A 91 -10.01 12.64 -6.98
CA ARG A 91 -9.86 11.22 -7.36
C ARG A 91 -8.56 10.94 -8.12
N SER A 92 -8.19 11.78 -9.10
CA SER A 92 -6.95 11.61 -9.86
C SER A 92 -5.73 11.89 -8.99
N ALA A 93 -5.80 12.92 -8.13
CA ALA A 93 -4.77 13.19 -7.12
C ALA A 93 -4.57 12.03 -6.15
N TYR A 94 -5.66 11.48 -5.59
CA TYR A 94 -5.58 10.30 -4.71
C TYR A 94 -4.97 9.10 -5.43
N LYS A 95 -5.42 8.79 -6.65
CA LYS A 95 -4.84 7.69 -7.43
C LYS A 95 -3.35 7.87 -7.69
N ALA A 96 -2.93 9.07 -8.07
CA ALA A 96 -1.52 9.37 -8.32
C ALA A 96 -0.67 9.26 -7.05
N TYR A 97 -1.18 9.73 -5.91
CA TYR A 97 -0.51 9.61 -4.62
C TYR A 97 -0.29 8.15 -4.19
N PHE A 98 -1.24 7.26 -4.53
CA PHE A 98 -1.15 5.83 -4.24
C PHE A 98 -0.65 5.00 -5.44
N ASN A 99 -0.19 5.64 -6.51
CA ASN A 99 0.48 4.96 -7.60
C ASN A 99 1.75 4.31 -7.02
N ASP A 100 1.96 3.03 -7.28
CA ASP A 100 3.01 2.19 -6.66
C ASP A 100 2.82 1.80 -5.19
N SER A 101 1.66 2.07 -4.60
CA SER A 101 1.34 1.49 -3.28
C SER A 101 1.21 -0.03 -3.38
N ILE A 102 1.75 -0.74 -2.38
CA ILE A 102 1.59 -2.19 -2.26
C ILE A 102 0.11 -2.48 -2.05
N SER A 103 -0.52 -3.10 -3.04
CA SER A 103 -1.94 -3.44 -2.96
C SER A 103 -2.16 -4.46 -1.84
N PHE A 104 -3.07 -4.15 -0.91
CA PHE A 104 -3.51 -5.11 0.12
C PHE A 104 -4.41 -6.15 -0.55
N GLU A 105 -3.83 -7.25 -1.03
CA GLU A 105 -4.52 -8.27 -1.82
C GLU A 105 -5.77 -8.90 -1.15
N PRO A 106 -5.92 -8.93 0.20
CA PRO A 106 -7.14 -9.41 0.82
C PRO A 106 -8.29 -8.40 0.91
N TRP A 107 -8.19 -7.13 0.50
CA TRP A 107 -9.20 -6.11 0.89
C TRP A 107 -10.61 -6.46 0.40
N LYS A 108 -10.74 -6.91 -0.86
CA LYS A 108 -12.03 -7.31 -1.42
C LYS A 108 -12.60 -8.51 -0.67
N ARG A 109 -11.73 -9.48 -0.34
CA ARG A 109 -12.06 -10.70 0.40
C ARG A 109 -12.41 -10.45 1.85
N LEU A 110 -11.91 -9.36 2.44
CA LEU A 110 -12.19 -8.99 3.82
C LEU A 110 -13.48 -8.16 3.92
N TRP A 111 -13.61 -7.13 3.09
CA TRP A 111 -14.67 -6.13 3.23
C TRP A 111 -15.98 -6.52 2.53
N LYS A 112 -15.95 -7.33 1.46
CA LYS A 112 -17.16 -7.74 0.71
C LYS A 112 -17.85 -9.01 1.24
N THR A 113 -17.52 -9.45 2.44
CA THR A 113 -18.10 -10.67 3.06
C THR A 113 -19.30 -10.33 3.93
N TRP A 114 -20.04 -11.36 4.32
CA TRP A 114 -21.12 -11.26 5.29
C TRP A 114 -20.64 -11.20 6.75
N ALA A 115 -19.32 -11.25 6.99
CA ALA A 115 -18.79 -11.29 8.35
C ALA A 115 -19.15 -10.01 9.14
N PRO A 116 -19.41 -10.12 10.44
CA PRO A 116 -19.63 -8.96 11.30
C PRO A 116 -18.47 -7.96 11.26
N ALA A 117 -18.78 -6.68 11.47
CA ALA A 117 -17.77 -5.61 11.47
C ALA A 117 -16.65 -5.84 12.50
N LYS A 118 -16.99 -6.39 13.69
CA LYS A 118 -16.03 -6.77 14.74
C LYS A 118 -14.95 -7.73 14.19
N CYS A 119 -15.37 -8.79 13.49
CA CYS A 119 -14.47 -9.81 12.95
C CYS A 119 -13.63 -9.26 11.78
N LYS A 120 -14.23 -8.44 10.91
CA LYS A 120 -13.51 -7.77 9.81
C LYS A 120 -12.44 -6.81 10.32
N LEU A 121 -12.75 -6.02 11.34
CA LEU A 121 -11.80 -5.07 11.95
C LEU A 121 -10.64 -5.82 12.61
N PHE A 122 -10.94 -6.88 13.36
CA PHE A 122 -9.91 -7.75 13.93
C PHE A 122 -8.99 -8.30 12.84
N LEU A 123 -9.54 -8.94 11.80
CA LEU A 123 -8.72 -9.57 10.78
C LEU A 123 -7.91 -8.55 9.98
N TRP A 124 -8.44 -7.35 9.76
CA TRP A 124 -7.67 -6.23 9.21
C TRP A 124 -6.45 -5.89 10.06
N LEU A 125 -6.61 -5.79 11.38
CA LEU A 125 -5.51 -5.56 12.31
C LEU A 125 -4.51 -6.74 12.30
N ALA A 126 -5.01 -7.97 12.26
CA ALA A 126 -4.20 -9.18 12.26
C ALA A 126 -3.30 -9.27 11.02
N ILE A 127 -3.84 -9.01 9.83
CA ILE A 127 -3.05 -9.01 8.57
C ILE A 127 -2.01 -7.89 8.58
N ARG A 128 -2.28 -6.76 9.23
CA ARG A 128 -1.30 -5.67 9.43
C ARG A 128 -0.34 -5.91 10.59
N ASN A 129 -0.37 -7.10 11.19
CA ASN A 129 0.42 -7.48 12.36
C ASN A 129 0.26 -6.51 13.54
N LYS A 130 -0.94 -5.91 13.71
CA LYS A 130 -1.26 -4.90 14.73
C LYS A 130 -1.97 -5.44 15.96
N CYS A 131 -2.24 -6.75 16.04
CA CYS A 131 -2.82 -7.39 17.22
C CYS A 131 -1.79 -7.56 18.34
N TRP A 132 -2.27 -7.53 19.59
CA TRP A 132 -1.44 -7.69 20.79
C TRP A 132 -1.08 -9.17 21.06
N THR A 133 -0.18 -9.71 20.24
CA THR A 133 0.44 -11.04 20.47
C THR A 133 1.69 -10.91 21.34
N ALA A 134 2.16 -12.02 21.92
CA ALA A 134 3.37 -12.04 22.75
C ALA A 134 4.58 -11.44 22.01
N ASN A 135 4.80 -11.76 20.73
CA ASN A 135 5.88 -11.16 19.93
C ASN A 135 5.80 -9.62 19.86
N ARG A 136 4.60 -9.05 19.83
CA ARG A 136 4.40 -7.59 19.76
C ARG A 136 4.58 -6.92 21.13
N LEU A 137 4.20 -7.61 22.20
CA LEU A 137 4.47 -7.20 23.58
C LEU A 137 5.99 -7.22 23.86
N ALA A 138 6.67 -8.30 23.46
CA ALA A 138 8.13 -8.46 23.54
C ALA A 138 8.88 -7.28 22.93
N LYS A 139 8.51 -6.90 21.69
CA LYS A 139 9.10 -5.77 20.95
C LYS A 139 8.92 -4.42 21.65
N ARG A 140 8.01 -4.31 22.61
CA ARG A 140 7.75 -3.10 23.41
C ARG A 140 8.27 -3.21 24.84
N GLY A 141 8.96 -4.29 25.19
CA GLY A 141 9.44 -4.53 26.55
C GLY A 141 8.32 -4.70 27.58
N LEU A 142 7.14 -5.15 27.14
CA LEU A 142 6.01 -5.45 28.03
C LEU A 142 6.03 -6.92 28.44
N ASP A 143 5.43 -7.22 29.58
CA ASP A 143 5.27 -8.61 30.06
C ASP A 143 4.50 -9.45 29.04
N HIS A 144 4.94 -10.69 28.86
CA HIS A 144 4.47 -11.56 27.78
C HIS A 144 4.80 -13.04 28.04
N PRO A 145 3.93 -13.97 27.62
CA PRO A 145 4.26 -15.39 27.62
C PRO A 145 5.41 -15.70 26.65
N GLU A 146 6.36 -16.55 27.05
CA GLU A 146 7.45 -17.00 26.17
C GLU A 146 6.94 -17.83 24.98
N LYS A 147 5.85 -18.57 25.20
CA LYS A 147 5.27 -19.47 24.20
C LYS A 147 3.81 -19.14 23.95
N CYS A 148 3.31 -19.60 22.81
CA CYS A 148 1.92 -19.46 22.41
C CYS A 148 0.96 -20.02 23.46
N PRO A 149 0.02 -19.22 24.00
CA PRO A 149 -0.91 -19.66 25.04
C PRO A 149 -1.80 -20.84 24.64
N LEU A 150 -1.96 -21.10 23.33
CA LEU A 150 -2.77 -22.21 22.84
C LEU A 150 -2.01 -23.53 22.74
N CYS A 151 -0.73 -23.51 22.34
CA CYS A 151 0.00 -24.74 22.03
C CYS A 151 1.22 -25.02 22.91
N ASP A 152 1.73 -24.01 23.62
CA ASP A 152 2.92 -24.07 24.48
C ASP A 152 4.19 -24.66 23.79
N GLN A 153 4.28 -24.53 22.45
CA GLN A 153 5.35 -25.14 21.65
C GLN A 153 6.27 -24.13 20.96
N GLU A 154 5.71 -23.05 20.43
CA GLU A 154 6.41 -22.05 19.61
C GLU A 154 6.05 -20.64 20.09
N GLU A 155 6.85 -19.63 19.75
CA GLU A 155 6.57 -18.23 20.06
C GLU A 155 5.25 -17.75 19.43
N GLU A 156 4.54 -16.88 20.15
CA GLU A 156 3.27 -16.36 19.65
C GLU A 156 3.45 -15.20 18.65
N MET A 157 3.35 -15.54 17.37
CA MET A 157 3.14 -14.59 16.28
C MET A 157 1.70 -14.68 15.77
N ILE A 158 1.15 -13.60 15.21
CA ILE A 158 -0.20 -13.63 14.64
C ILE A 158 -0.35 -14.69 13.53
N GLN A 159 0.71 -14.89 12.73
CA GLN A 159 0.74 -15.93 11.71
C GLN A 159 0.70 -17.33 12.34
N HIS A 160 1.48 -17.55 13.41
CA HIS A 160 1.44 -18.80 14.14
C HIS A 160 0.05 -19.05 14.72
N LEU A 161 -0.51 -18.07 15.42
CA LEU A 161 -1.82 -18.15 16.05
C LEU A 161 -2.94 -18.49 15.06
N LEU A 162 -2.96 -17.85 13.88
CA LEU A 162 -4.03 -18.05 12.90
C LEU A 162 -3.82 -19.27 12.00
N THR A 163 -2.58 -19.76 11.81
CA THR A 163 -2.30 -20.81 10.82
C THR A 163 -1.45 -21.98 11.33
N THR A 164 -0.23 -21.76 11.83
CA THR A 164 0.72 -22.87 12.06
C THR A 164 0.55 -23.55 13.43
N CYS A 165 -0.07 -22.85 14.39
CA CYS A 165 -0.44 -23.38 15.70
C CYS A 165 -1.20 -24.70 15.57
N VAL A 166 -0.82 -25.72 16.35
CA VAL A 166 -1.45 -27.04 16.27
C VAL A 166 -2.95 -27.00 16.56
N VAL A 167 -3.36 -26.18 17.53
CA VAL A 167 -4.78 -25.95 17.86
C VAL A 167 -5.51 -25.31 16.68
N ALA A 168 -4.94 -24.25 16.09
CA ALA A 168 -5.52 -23.59 14.92
C ALA A 168 -5.63 -24.53 13.71
N ARG A 169 -4.58 -25.33 13.43
CA ARG A 169 -4.61 -26.31 12.33
C ARG A 169 -5.71 -27.35 12.50
N GLU A 170 -5.91 -27.84 13.73
CA GLU A 170 -6.97 -28.80 14.02
C GLU A 170 -8.36 -28.17 13.89
N VAL A 171 -8.54 -26.94 14.39
CA VAL A 171 -9.77 -26.15 14.20
C VAL A 171 -10.07 -26.00 12.71
N TRP A 172 -9.09 -25.56 11.92
CA TRP A 172 -9.27 -25.38 10.47
C TRP A 172 -9.59 -26.69 9.74
N TYR A 173 -8.93 -27.79 10.10
CA TYR A 173 -9.24 -29.09 9.53
C TYR A 173 -10.70 -29.46 9.78
N LYS A 174 -11.19 -29.32 11.01
CA LYS A 174 -12.56 -29.65 11.40
C LYS A 174 -13.59 -28.69 10.81
N LEU A 175 -13.30 -27.39 10.71
CA LEU A 175 -14.20 -26.39 10.09
C LEU A 175 -14.31 -26.56 8.57
N LEU A 176 -13.23 -26.94 7.90
CA LEU A 176 -13.20 -27.09 6.44
C LEU A 176 -13.64 -28.49 5.97
N GLN A 177 -13.68 -29.48 6.85
CA GLN A 177 -14.08 -30.85 6.51
C GLN A 177 -15.51 -30.95 5.97
N PRO A 178 -16.56 -30.34 6.56
CA PRO A 178 -17.92 -30.38 6.03
C PRO A 178 -18.04 -29.77 4.62
N LEU A 179 -17.11 -28.91 4.23
CA LEU A 179 -17.07 -28.25 2.93
C LEU A 179 -16.25 -29.02 1.89
N SER A 180 -15.78 -30.23 2.20
CA SER A 180 -14.82 -30.99 1.39
C SER A 180 -13.49 -30.25 1.15
N LEU A 181 -13.12 -29.35 2.08
CA LEU A 181 -11.92 -28.50 1.98
C LEU A 181 -10.86 -28.86 3.04
N ALA A 182 -10.98 -29.99 3.74
CA ALA A 182 -10.02 -30.43 4.76
C ALA A 182 -8.56 -30.43 4.27
N SER A 183 -8.32 -30.80 3.01
CA SER A 183 -6.99 -30.77 2.37
C SER A 183 -6.40 -29.37 2.19
N SER A 184 -7.21 -28.33 2.42
CA SER A 184 -6.83 -26.92 2.36
C SER A 184 -6.63 -26.31 3.74
N ALA A 185 -6.72 -27.08 4.83
CA ALA A 185 -6.32 -26.60 6.15
C ALA A 185 -4.83 -26.14 6.15
N PRO A 186 -4.46 -25.11 6.93
CA PRO A 186 -3.09 -24.63 6.97
C PRO A 186 -2.13 -25.72 7.42
N ARG A 187 -0.93 -25.71 6.86
CA ARG A 187 0.14 -26.65 7.21
C ARG A 187 1.15 -25.99 8.15
N ARG A 188 1.99 -26.82 8.79
CA ARG A 188 3.00 -26.35 9.75
C ARG A 188 4.00 -25.34 9.17
N ARG A 189 4.23 -25.38 7.85
CA ARG A 189 5.17 -24.50 7.12
C ARG A 189 4.46 -23.40 6.33
N GLU A 190 3.22 -23.04 6.68
CA GLU A 190 2.56 -21.92 6.03
C GLU A 190 3.23 -20.60 6.46
N LEU A 191 3.61 -19.78 5.48
CA LEU A 191 4.35 -18.53 5.74
C LEU A 191 3.43 -17.34 5.99
N SER A 192 2.23 -17.37 5.42
CA SER A 192 1.31 -16.25 5.38
C SER A 192 -0.13 -16.72 5.36
N PHE A 193 -0.89 -16.25 6.32
CA PHE A 193 -2.34 -16.38 6.39
C PHE A 193 -3.03 -15.84 5.13
N ALA A 194 -2.58 -14.69 4.60
CA ALA A 194 -3.17 -14.09 3.42
C ALA A 194 -2.99 -14.97 2.17
N ASP A 195 -1.84 -15.62 2.05
CA ASP A 195 -1.52 -16.54 0.95
C ASP A 195 -2.27 -17.85 1.08
N TRP A 196 -2.33 -18.40 2.29
CA TRP A 196 -3.16 -19.57 2.60
C TRP A 196 -4.62 -19.31 2.23
N TRP A 197 -5.19 -18.21 2.72
CA TRP A 197 -6.56 -17.82 2.42
C TRP A 197 -6.76 -17.69 0.90
N HIS A 198 -5.83 -17.06 0.19
CA HIS A 198 -5.89 -16.96 -1.28
C HIS A 198 -5.91 -18.33 -1.97
N LYS A 199 -4.99 -19.22 -1.59
CA LYS A 199 -4.89 -20.59 -2.13
C LYS A 199 -6.18 -21.38 -1.86
N THR A 200 -6.75 -21.25 -0.67
CA THR A 200 -8.03 -21.87 -0.31
C THR A 200 -9.15 -21.35 -1.20
N MET A 201 -9.28 -20.03 -1.39
CA MET A 201 -10.32 -19.46 -2.24
C MET A 201 -10.23 -19.84 -3.72
N LYS A 202 -9.03 -20.20 -4.21
CA LYS A 202 -8.86 -20.73 -5.58
C LYS A 202 -9.54 -22.10 -5.78
N LYS A 203 -9.68 -22.90 -4.72
CA LYS A 203 -10.33 -24.22 -4.74
C LYS A 203 -11.85 -24.14 -4.52
N VAL A 204 -12.37 -22.97 -4.15
CA VAL A 204 -13.79 -22.75 -3.83
C VAL A 204 -14.52 -22.20 -5.06
N LYS A 205 -15.67 -22.81 -5.39
CA LYS A 205 -16.59 -22.33 -6.44
C LYS A 205 -17.03 -20.91 -6.16
N LYS A 206 -17.24 -20.10 -7.21
CA LYS A 206 -17.52 -18.65 -7.07
C LYS A 206 -18.72 -18.35 -6.15
N GLU A 207 -19.76 -19.17 -6.22
CA GLU A 207 -20.99 -19.07 -5.41
C GLU A 207 -20.74 -19.25 -3.91
N ASP A 208 -19.90 -20.23 -3.53
CA ASP A 208 -19.61 -20.55 -2.12
C ASP A 208 -18.59 -19.61 -1.48
N ARG A 209 -17.90 -18.78 -2.28
CA ARG A 209 -16.79 -17.96 -1.78
C ARG A 209 -17.18 -17.02 -0.65
N LYS A 210 -18.41 -16.49 -0.68
CA LYS A 210 -18.89 -15.59 0.39
C LYS A 210 -19.02 -16.34 1.72
N GLY A 211 -19.59 -17.54 1.71
CA GLY A 211 -19.73 -18.40 2.88
C GLY A 211 -18.39 -18.86 3.43
N VAL A 212 -17.46 -19.30 2.56
CA VAL A 212 -16.12 -19.71 3.00
C VAL A 212 -15.32 -18.53 3.57
N ASN A 213 -15.40 -17.35 2.94
CA ASN A 213 -14.76 -16.16 3.50
C ASN A 213 -15.36 -15.79 4.87
N PHE A 214 -16.68 -15.88 5.04
CA PHE A 214 -17.33 -15.67 6.33
C PHE A 214 -16.79 -16.64 7.38
N LEU A 215 -16.75 -17.94 7.05
CA LEU A 215 -16.25 -18.98 7.95
C LEU A 215 -14.78 -18.76 8.36
N ILE A 216 -13.92 -18.35 7.41
CA ILE A 216 -12.52 -18.04 7.71
C ILE A 216 -12.43 -16.83 8.65
N ILE A 217 -13.13 -15.73 8.33
CA ILE A 217 -13.09 -14.53 9.18
C ILE A 217 -13.65 -14.81 10.59
N LEU A 218 -14.72 -15.60 10.68
CA LEU A 218 -15.31 -15.98 11.97
C LEU A 218 -14.37 -16.93 12.74
N GLY A 219 -13.83 -17.95 12.09
CA GLY A 219 -12.90 -18.90 12.71
C GLY A 219 -11.67 -18.21 13.29
N ASP A 220 -11.05 -17.28 12.56
CA ASP A 220 -9.92 -16.49 13.07
C ASP A 220 -10.33 -15.66 14.31
N TRP A 221 -11.52 -15.06 14.27
CA TRP A 221 -12.05 -14.27 15.38
C TRP A 221 -12.29 -15.11 16.64
N ILE A 222 -12.87 -16.31 16.50
CA ILE A 222 -13.09 -17.20 17.65
C ILE A 222 -11.75 -17.74 18.19
N ILE A 223 -10.80 -18.11 17.33
CA ILE A 223 -9.44 -18.51 17.77
C ILE A 223 -8.80 -17.37 18.59
N TRP A 224 -8.93 -16.13 18.12
CA TRP A 224 -8.42 -14.96 18.84
C TRP A 224 -9.12 -14.74 20.20
N LYS A 225 -10.45 -14.85 20.25
CA LYS A 225 -11.20 -14.77 21.51
C LYS A 225 -10.75 -15.85 22.50
N HIS A 226 -10.67 -17.11 22.05
CA HIS A 226 -10.26 -18.24 22.90
C HIS A 226 -8.85 -18.05 23.43
N ARG A 227 -7.92 -17.57 22.59
CA ARG A 227 -6.57 -17.19 23.02
C ARG A 227 -6.62 -16.12 24.10
N ASN A 228 -7.46 -15.09 23.95
CA ASN A 228 -7.56 -14.03 24.96
C ASN A 228 -8.15 -14.56 26.27
N ALA A 229 -9.13 -15.46 26.22
CA ALA A 229 -9.64 -16.12 27.43
C ALA A 229 -8.55 -16.96 28.13
N CYS A 230 -7.65 -17.61 27.37
CA CYS A 230 -6.51 -18.32 27.96
C CYS A 230 -5.53 -17.37 28.67
N VAL A 231 -5.35 -16.15 28.15
CA VAL A 231 -4.40 -15.17 28.70
C VAL A 231 -4.98 -14.37 29.87
N PHE A 232 -6.23 -13.91 29.77
CA PHE A 232 -6.82 -13.00 30.74
C PHE A 232 -7.72 -13.70 31.77
N ASP A 233 -8.36 -14.81 31.39
CA ASP A 233 -9.35 -15.50 32.22
C ASP A 233 -8.86 -16.87 32.72
N GLY A 234 -7.62 -17.26 32.37
CA GLY A 234 -7.04 -18.54 32.77
C GLY A 234 -7.70 -19.77 32.13
N ALA A 235 -8.41 -19.61 31.01
CA ALA A 235 -9.05 -20.72 30.33
C ALA A 235 -8.02 -21.70 29.75
N ALA A 236 -8.38 -22.99 29.68
CA ALA A 236 -7.55 -24.00 29.04
C ALA A 236 -7.71 -23.99 27.50
N PRO A 237 -6.62 -24.17 26.72
CA PRO A 237 -6.71 -24.33 25.27
C PRO A 237 -7.58 -25.53 24.87
N SER A 238 -8.61 -25.30 24.05
CA SER A 238 -9.58 -26.34 23.69
C SER A 238 -10.12 -26.14 22.27
N VAL A 239 -9.82 -27.11 21.40
CA VAL A 239 -10.37 -27.17 20.03
C VAL A 239 -11.90 -27.34 20.07
N HIS A 240 -12.41 -28.12 21.03
CA HIS A 240 -13.85 -28.33 21.18
C HIS A 240 -14.59 -27.03 21.52
N THR A 241 -14.06 -26.23 22.45
CA THR A 241 -14.65 -24.95 22.85
C THR A 241 -14.69 -23.97 21.68
N ILE A 242 -13.58 -23.85 20.94
CA ILE A 242 -13.50 -23.00 19.74
C ILE A 242 -14.55 -23.43 18.71
N LEU A 243 -14.69 -24.74 18.44
CA LEU A 243 -15.66 -25.22 17.46
C LEU A 243 -17.11 -25.07 17.90
N SER A 244 -17.40 -25.12 19.21
CA SER A 244 -18.74 -24.84 19.75
C SER A 244 -19.09 -23.37 19.51
N GLU A 245 -18.20 -22.44 19.89
CA GLU A 245 -18.42 -21.01 19.73
C GLU A 245 -18.60 -20.59 18.26
N VAL A 246 -17.92 -21.25 17.31
CA VAL A 246 -18.13 -20.98 15.88
C VAL A 246 -19.53 -21.38 15.42
N LYS A 247 -20.16 -22.40 16.03
CA LYS A 247 -21.51 -22.86 15.67
C LYS A 247 -22.61 -21.99 16.30
N ASP A 248 -22.29 -21.34 17.41
CA ASP A 248 -23.25 -20.54 18.19
C ASP A 248 -23.42 -19.10 17.63
N GLU A 249 -22.53 -18.63 16.74
CA GLU A 249 -22.62 -17.32 16.04
C GLU A 249 -23.23 -17.41 14.63
#